data_AF-A0A2D5UND0-F1
#
_entry.id   AF-A0A2D5UND0-F1
#
_cell.length_a   1.000
_cell.length_b   1.000
_cell.length_c   1.000
_cell.angle_alpha   90.00
_cell.angle_beta   90.00
_cell.angle_gamma   90.00
#
_symmetry.space_group_name_H-M   'P 1'
#
loop_
_entity.id
_entity.type
_entity.pdbx_description
1 polymer ?
#
loop_
_entity_poly.entity_id
_entity_poly.type
_entity_poly.pdbx_seq_one_letter_code
_entity_poly.pdbx_strand_id
1 'polypeptide(L)'
;MSKSYIQTILREYLIYKLFNIITEKSFRVRLVNMNYIDSEDNVKPFTRYAFLIEDIEVLASRNNSFVVKSENLRMRHINSASMIQLSMFQYMIGNVDWSITKQHNVKLIKVNELREELPYAIPYDFDYAGFVNATYAINVQNPDISSVKTRMFVGICYTKDEYQEIVKRFSEKKDEINTLINNFELLETKTKKRISNYINDFQKLIEQPDFYEKHVLPLCKNFNSN
;
A
#
# COMPACT_ATOMS: atom_id res chain seq x y z
N MET A 1 -22.20 17.67 2.92
CA MET A 1 -20.79 17.20 3.02
C MET A 1 -20.30 16.75 1.65
N SER A 2 -19.03 16.97 1.30
CA SER A 2 -18.61 17.00 -0.11
C SER A 2 -18.37 15.60 -0.71
N LYS A 3 -18.81 15.43 -1.96
CA LYS A 3 -18.56 14.28 -2.85
C LYS A 3 -17.09 13.83 -2.87
N SER A 4 -16.17 14.78 -2.61
CA SER A 4 -14.73 14.56 -2.52
C SER A 4 -14.33 13.55 -1.45
N TYR A 5 -14.95 13.60 -0.26
CA TYR A 5 -14.59 12.70 0.86
C TYR A 5 -14.90 11.24 0.52
N ILE A 6 -16.07 10.96 -0.07
CA ILE A 6 -16.47 9.60 -0.48
C ILE A 6 -15.47 9.05 -1.50
N GLN A 7 -15.06 9.87 -2.48
CA GLN A 7 -14.07 9.44 -3.47
C GLN A 7 -12.69 9.15 -2.84
N THR A 8 -12.33 9.78 -1.72
CA THR A 8 -11.10 9.45 -0.95
C THR A 8 -11.21 8.05 -0.35
N ILE A 9 -12.29 7.76 0.39
CA ILE A 9 -12.52 6.43 0.99
C ILE A 9 -12.52 5.32 -0.07
N LEU A 10 -13.18 5.56 -1.21
CA LEU A 10 -13.23 4.59 -2.30
C LEU A 10 -11.84 4.35 -2.94
N ARG A 11 -11.00 5.38 -3.03
CA ARG A 11 -9.62 5.24 -3.54
C ARG A 11 -8.75 4.44 -2.56
N GLU A 12 -8.87 4.71 -1.27
CA GLU A 12 -8.15 3.95 -0.24
C GLU A 12 -8.59 2.48 -0.22
N TYR A 13 -9.90 2.23 -0.26
CA TYR A 13 -10.46 0.88 -0.41
C TYR A 13 -9.84 0.13 -1.60
N LEU A 14 -9.71 0.80 -2.75
CA LEU A 14 -9.10 0.20 -3.93
C LEU A 14 -7.62 -0.15 -3.73
N ILE A 15 -6.86 0.58 -2.92
CA ILE A 15 -5.46 0.23 -2.64
C ILE A 15 -5.37 -1.13 -1.96
N TYR A 16 -6.25 -1.43 -0.99
CA TYR A 16 -6.32 -2.77 -0.41
C TYR A 16 -6.64 -3.84 -1.47
N LYS A 17 -7.61 -3.55 -2.36
CA LYS A 17 -7.95 -4.46 -3.46
C LYS A 17 -6.80 -4.67 -4.44
N LEU A 18 -6.00 -3.64 -4.72
CA LEU A 18 -4.80 -3.73 -5.53
C LEU A 18 -3.74 -4.60 -4.85
N PHE A 19 -3.54 -4.47 -3.54
CA PHE A 19 -2.58 -5.31 -2.82
C PHE A 19 -3.01 -6.78 -2.79
N ASN A 20 -4.33 -7.06 -2.74
CA ASN A 20 -4.85 -8.43 -2.85
C ASN A 20 -4.47 -9.11 -4.17
N ILE A 21 -4.31 -8.35 -5.27
CA ILE A 21 -3.86 -8.89 -6.57
C ILE A 21 -2.37 -9.30 -6.51
N ILE A 22 -1.57 -8.55 -5.75
CA ILE A 22 -0.12 -8.77 -5.65
C ILE A 22 0.20 -9.96 -4.73
N THR A 23 -0.54 -10.13 -3.63
CA THR A 23 -0.26 -11.18 -2.65
C THR A 23 -1.47 -11.57 -1.81
N GLU A 24 -1.54 -12.84 -1.42
CA GLU A 24 -2.50 -13.34 -0.41
C GLU A 24 -2.19 -12.82 1.00
N LYS A 25 -0.93 -12.44 1.29
CA LYS A 25 -0.52 -11.86 2.57
C LYS A 25 -0.88 -10.36 2.64
N SER A 26 -2.17 -10.07 2.48
CA SER A 26 -2.74 -8.72 2.37
C SER A 26 -4.07 -8.66 3.10
N PHE A 27 -4.42 -7.52 3.70
CA PHE A 27 -5.72 -7.38 4.34
C PHE A 27 -6.87 -7.50 3.33
N ARG A 28 -7.85 -8.36 3.62
CA ARG A 28 -9.13 -8.34 2.91
C ARG A 28 -9.97 -7.18 3.42
N VAL A 29 -10.69 -6.53 2.51
CA VAL A 29 -11.59 -5.42 2.85
C VAL A 29 -12.97 -5.65 2.27
N ARG A 30 -13.99 -5.15 2.97
CA ARG A 30 -15.38 -5.19 2.52
C ARG A 30 -16.00 -3.80 2.56
N LEU A 31 -16.41 -3.30 1.40
CA LEU A 31 -17.15 -2.05 1.30
C LEU A 31 -18.54 -2.22 1.92
N VAL A 32 -18.97 -1.23 2.70
CA VAL A 32 -20.27 -1.17 3.35
C VAL A 32 -20.91 0.19 3.10
N ASN A 33 -22.23 0.22 3.05
CA ASN A 33 -22.99 1.46 3.07
C ASN A 33 -23.59 1.62 4.47
N MET A 34 -22.95 2.45 5.29
CA MET A 34 -23.24 2.58 6.72
C MET A 34 -24.25 3.70 6.96
N ASN A 35 -25.31 3.41 7.71
CA ASN A 35 -26.26 4.40 8.20
C ASN A 35 -25.83 4.88 9.58
N TYR A 36 -25.61 6.18 9.74
CA TYR A 36 -25.24 6.82 10.99
C TYR A 36 -26.47 7.47 11.58
N ILE A 37 -26.79 7.11 12.82
CA ILE A 37 -27.91 7.62 13.59
C ILE A 37 -27.33 8.15 14.90
N ASP A 38 -27.55 9.43 15.19
CA ASP A 38 -27.12 10.06 16.43
C ASP A 38 -28.15 9.74 17.52
N SER A 39 -27.73 9.08 18.60
CA SER A 39 -28.62 8.72 19.71
C SER A 39 -29.10 9.92 20.51
N GLU A 40 -28.42 11.06 20.41
CA GLU A 40 -28.79 12.31 21.07
C GLU A 40 -29.56 13.26 20.15
N ASP A 41 -29.85 12.85 18.91
CA ASP A 41 -30.55 13.62 17.87
C ASP A 41 -29.91 14.99 17.55
N ASN A 42 -28.63 15.20 17.86
CA ASN A 42 -27.92 16.44 17.53
C ASN A 42 -27.62 16.52 16.01
N VAL A 43 -27.50 15.38 15.33
CA VAL A 43 -27.21 15.29 13.89
C VAL A 43 -28.26 14.42 13.19
N LYS A 44 -28.83 14.93 12.09
CA LYS A 44 -29.76 14.17 11.26
C LYS A 44 -29.10 12.88 10.72
N PRO A 45 -29.82 11.74 10.69
CA PRO A 45 -29.29 10.51 10.14
C PRO A 45 -28.75 10.66 8.72
N PHE A 46 -27.66 9.97 8.42
CA PHE A 46 -27.07 9.99 7.08
C PHE A 46 -26.39 8.66 6.73
N THR A 47 -26.38 8.35 5.43
CA THR A 47 -25.81 7.11 4.91
C THR A 47 -24.55 7.38 4.09
N ARG A 48 -23.48 6.62 4.32
CA ARG A 48 -22.19 6.78 3.61
C ARG A 48 -21.45 5.47 3.41
N TYR A 49 -20.65 5.44 2.34
CA TYR A 49 -19.67 4.39 2.16
C TYR A 49 -18.58 4.46 3.24
N ALA A 50 -18.30 3.28 3.79
CA ALA A 50 -17.13 2.96 4.60
C ALA A 50 -16.62 1.57 4.16
N PHE A 51 -15.50 1.11 4.69
CA PHE A 51 -15.11 -0.28 4.50
C PHE A 51 -14.58 -0.86 5.81
N LEU A 52 -14.76 -2.17 5.95
CA LEU A 52 -14.22 -2.95 7.06
C LEU A 52 -12.93 -3.60 6.60
N ILE A 53 -11.94 -3.62 7.48
CA ILE A 53 -10.65 -4.29 7.27
C ILE A 53 -10.65 -5.59 8.06
N GLU A 54 -10.15 -6.66 7.44
CA GLU A 54 -9.91 -7.95 8.08
C GLU A 54 -9.05 -7.80 9.34
N ASP A 55 -9.40 -8.51 10.40
CA ASP A 55 -8.58 -8.54 11.61
C ASP A 55 -7.23 -9.22 11.34
N ILE A 56 -6.15 -8.70 11.93
CA ILE A 56 -4.80 -9.20 11.68
C ILE A 56 -4.61 -10.66 12.10
N GLU A 57 -5.31 -11.14 13.14
CA GLU A 57 -5.26 -12.54 13.56
C GLU A 57 -5.97 -13.45 12.55
N VAL A 58 -7.06 -12.97 11.94
CA VAL A 58 -7.76 -13.71 10.87
C VAL A 58 -6.89 -13.82 9.63
N LEU A 59 -6.23 -12.72 9.24
CA LEU A 59 -5.25 -12.71 8.16
C LEU A 59 -4.13 -13.72 8.46
N ALA A 60 -3.56 -13.67 9.67
CA ALA A 60 -2.46 -14.52 10.05
C ALA A 60 -2.86 -16.01 10.00
N SER A 61 -4.03 -16.34 10.55
CA SER A 61 -4.59 -17.68 10.55
C SER A 61 -4.75 -18.26 9.14
N ARG A 62 -5.33 -17.51 8.18
CA ARG A 62 -5.52 -18.01 6.81
C ARG A 62 -4.23 -18.13 6.00
N ASN A 63 -3.12 -17.58 6.51
CA ASN A 63 -1.78 -17.69 5.92
C ASN A 63 -0.88 -18.67 6.69
N ASN A 64 -1.43 -19.51 7.58
CA ASN A 64 -0.68 -20.40 8.47
C ASN A 64 0.48 -19.66 9.17
N SER A 65 0.16 -18.52 9.76
CA SER A 65 1.13 -17.59 10.34
C SER A 65 0.63 -17.02 11.66
N PHE A 66 1.52 -16.38 12.41
CA PHE A 66 1.21 -15.67 13.64
C PHE A 66 1.69 -14.22 13.58
N VAL A 67 1.02 -13.34 14.33
CA VAL A 67 1.35 -11.92 14.36
C VAL A 67 2.65 -11.69 15.13
N VAL A 68 3.52 -10.84 14.58
CA VAL A 68 4.78 -10.44 15.21
C VAL A 68 4.66 -8.98 15.66
N LYS A 69 4.90 -8.72 16.94
CA LYS A 69 5.01 -7.38 17.50
C LYS A 69 6.40 -7.21 18.12
N SER A 70 7.26 -6.44 17.48
CA SER A 70 8.59 -6.08 17.99
C SER A 70 9.07 -4.76 17.37
N GLU A 71 9.42 -3.80 18.22
CA GLU A 71 10.01 -2.51 17.81
C GLU A 71 11.51 -2.63 17.48
N ASN A 72 12.13 -3.77 17.78
CA ASN A 72 13.54 -4.04 17.47
C ASN A 72 13.76 -4.52 16.02
N LEU A 73 12.67 -4.79 15.29
CA LEU A 73 12.76 -5.22 13.90
C LEU A 73 13.05 -4.03 13.00
N ARG A 74 14.01 -4.19 12.10
CA ARG A 74 14.35 -3.22 11.06
C ARG A 74 14.03 -3.85 9.71
N MET A 75 14.09 -3.08 8.62
CA MET A 75 13.82 -3.61 7.26
C MET A 75 14.66 -4.85 6.92
N ARG A 76 15.92 -4.93 7.40
CA ARG A 76 16.81 -6.08 7.22
C ARG A 76 16.39 -7.36 7.97
N HIS A 77 15.47 -7.25 8.91
CA HIS A 77 14.92 -8.38 9.67
C HIS A 77 13.58 -8.84 9.09
N ILE A 78 13.20 -8.39 7.89
CA ILE A 78 12.00 -8.79 7.15
C ILE A 78 12.46 -9.66 5.97
N ASN A 79 11.65 -10.66 5.60
CA ASN A 79 11.88 -11.46 4.40
C ASN A 79 12.15 -10.54 3.18
N SER A 80 13.22 -10.80 2.43
CA SER A 80 13.71 -9.86 1.39
C SER A 80 12.69 -9.62 0.30
N ALA A 81 12.10 -10.69 -0.25
CA ALA A 81 11.03 -10.61 -1.24
C ALA A 81 9.81 -9.83 -0.70
N SER A 82 9.41 -10.07 0.55
CA SER A 82 8.34 -9.31 1.20
C SER A 82 8.68 -7.84 1.36
N MET A 83 9.92 -7.51 1.71
CA MET A 83 10.38 -6.13 1.92
C MET A 83 10.44 -5.36 0.59
N ILE A 84 11.00 -5.97 -0.46
CA ILE A 84 11.01 -5.39 -1.81
C ILE A 84 9.56 -5.19 -2.30
N GLN A 85 8.69 -6.19 -2.13
CA GLN A 85 7.28 -6.07 -2.52
C GLN A 85 6.57 -4.93 -1.78
N LEU A 86 6.78 -4.80 -0.47
CA LEU A 86 6.25 -3.68 0.32
C LEU A 86 6.75 -2.34 -0.24
N SER A 87 8.07 -2.18 -0.42
CA SER A 87 8.65 -0.94 -0.95
C SER A 87 8.13 -0.59 -2.34
N MET A 88 8.06 -1.57 -3.24
CA MET A 88 7.54 -1.39 -4.60
C MET A 88 6.05 -1.07 -4.61
N PHE A 89 5.26 -1.71 -3.75
CA PHE A 89 3.83 -1.43 -3.64
C PHE A 89 3.58 0.00 -3.10
N GLN A 90 4.28 0.39 -2.03
CA GLN A 90 4.19 1.73 -1.47
C GLN A 90 4.66 2.78 -2.49
N TYR A 91 5.71 2.48 -3.26
CA TYR A 91 6.17 3.34 -4.36
C TYR A 91 5.13 3.46 -5.48
N MET A 92 4.48 2.36 -5.87
CA MET A 92 3.41 2.34 -6.87
C MET A 92 2.28 3.32 -6.51
N ILE A 93 1.82 3.29 -5.25
CA ILE A 93 0.72 4.14 -4.78
C ILE A 93 1.19 5.51 -4.28
N GLY A 94 2.49 5.80 -4.29
CA GLY A 94 3.07 7.06 -3.84
C GLY A 94 2.91 7.28 -2.35
N ASN A 95 3.13 6.26 -1.53
CA ASN A 95 3.03 6.34 -0.09
C ASN A 95 4.40 6.21 0.58
N VAL A 96 4.65 7.09 1.53
CA VAL A 96 5.89 7.13 2.33
C VAL A 96 5.62 7.17 3.84
N ASP A 97 4.34 7.15 4.24
CA ASP A 97 3.91 7.13 5.64
C ASP A 97 3.83 5.71 6.18
N TRP A 98 4.98 5.09 6.37
CA TRP A 98 5.09 3.75 6.95
C TRP A 98 6.47 3.52 7.59
N SER A 99 6.54 2.59 8.55
CA SER A 99 7.80 2.24 9.22
C SER A 99 7.77 0.81 9.74
N ILE A 100 8.79 0.02 9.39
CA ILE A 100 8.99 -1.32 10.00
C ILE A 100 9.34 -1.19 11.48
N THR A 101 10.30 -0.32 11.82
CA THR A 101 10.79 -0.18 13.20
C THR A 101 9.68 0.24 14.16
N LYS A 102 8.84 1.20 13.76
CA LYS A 102 7.71 1.64 14.59
C LYS A 102 6.45 0.80 14.40
N GLN A 103 6.45 -0.14 13.44
CA GLN A 103 5.24 -0.80 12.93
C GLN A 103 4.10 0.20 12.65
N HIS A 104 4.48 1.37 12.13
CA HIS A 104 3.55 2.42 11.72
C HIS A 104 3.04 2.07 10.31
N ASN A 105 1.72 1.97 10.15
CA ASN A 105 1.05 1.62 8.89
C ASN A 105 1.53 0.31 8.25
N VAL A 106 2.10 -0.58 9.07
CA VAL A 106 2.54 -1.92 8.69
C VAL A 106 2.30 -2.88 9.85
N LYS A 107 1.75 -4.07 9.56
CA LYS A 107 1.75 -5.22 10.47
C LYS A 107 2.73 -6.27 9.99
N LEU A 108 3.23 -7.08 10.93
CA LEU A 108 4.15 -8.16 10.64
C LEU A 108 3.49 -9.50 10.97
N ILE A 109 3.66 -10.48 10.08
CA ILE A 109 3.29 -11.88 10.34
C ILE A 109 4.50 -12.77 10.08
N LYS A 110 4.62 -13.88 10.79
CA LYS A 110 5.63 -14.90 10.52
C LYS A 110 4.95 -16.23 10.23
N VAL A 111 5.30 -16.82 9.09
CA VAL A 111 4.76 -18.12 8.66
C VAL A 111 5.25 -19.19 9.63
N ASN A 112 4.36 -20.13 9.99
CA ASN A 112 4.66 -21.24 10.86
C ASN A 112 5.35 -22.38 10.09
N GLU A 113 6.50 -22.07 9.49
CA GLU A 113 7.32 -22.99 8.71
C GLU A 113 8.79 -22.86 9.12
N LEU A 114 9.45 -23.99 9.37
CA LEU A 114 10.83 -24.01 9.89
C LEU A 114 11.85 -23.34 8.95
N ARG A 115 11.60 -23.34 7.64
CA ARG A 115 12.50 -22.75 6.63
C ARG A 115 12.27 -21.25 6.42
N GLU A 116 11.18 -20.70 6.94
CA GLU A 116 10.85 -19.28 6.78
C GLU A 116 11.07 -18.56 8.12
N GLU A 117 12.30 -18.13 8.31
CA GLU A 117 12.73 -17.58 9.59
C GLU A 117 12.32 -16.12 9.79
N LEU A 118 12.11 -15.37 8.71
CA LEU A 118 11.86 -13.94 8.75
C LEU A 118 10.36 -13.60 8.57
N PRO A 119 9.86 -12.56 9.26
CA PRO A 119 8.50 -12.07 9.09
C PRO A 119 8.27 -11.43 7.72
N TYR A 120 7.01 -11.42 7.31
CA TYR A 120 6.46 -10.69 6.18
C TYR A 120 5.83 -9.40 6.65
N ALA A 121 5.92 -8.36 5.83
CA ALA A 121 5.37 -7.05 6.11
C ALA A 121 4.10 -6.78 5.30
N ILE A 122 3.04 -6.36 5.98
CA ILE A 122 1.71 -6.13 5.42
C ILE A 122 1.33 -4.68 5.66
N PRO A 123 1.30 -3.84 4.62
CA PRO A 123 0.91 -2.46 4.76
C PRO A 123 -0.59 -2.31 5.00
N TYR A 124 -0.96 -1.30 5.76
CA TYR A 124 -2.34 -0.84 5.97
C TYR A 124 -2.32 0.66 6.22
N ASP A 125 -3.49 1.29 6.22
CA ASP A 125 -3.66 2.73 6.40
C ASP A 125 -2.98 3.53 5.28
N PHE A 126 -3.74 3.83 4.22
CA PHE A 126 -3.20 4.36 2.96
C PHE A 126 -3.70 5.77 2.64
N ASP A 127 -4.31 6.44 3.60
CA ASP A 127 -4.90 7.77 3.45
C ASP A 127 -3.89 8.84 3.00
N TYR A 128 -2.61 8.69 3.37
CA TYR A 128 -1.50 9.56 2.95
C TYR A 128 -0.92 9.25 1.56
N ALA A 129 -1.39 8.21 0.89
CA ALA A 129 -0.85 7.80 -0.42
C ALA A 129 -1.19 8.81 -1.53
N GLY A 130 -0.25 9.04 -2.46
CA GLY A 130 -0.46 9.82 -3.68
C GLY A 130 -1.63 9.33 -4.54
N PHE A 131 -1.92 8.03 -4.53
CA PHE A 131 -3.09 7.44 -5.18
C PHE A 131 -4.41 7.92 -4.55
N VAL A 132 -4.44 8.05 -3.21
CA VAL A 132 -5.58 8.60 -2.46
C VAL A 132 -5.64 10.12 -2.59
N ASN A 133 -4.52 10.84 -2.60
CA ASN A 133 -4.46 12.30 -2.73
C ASN A 133 -5.54 12.98 -1.86
N ALA A 134 -5.58 12.63 -0.57
CA ALA A 134 -6.44 13.29 0.40
C ALA A 134 -5.97 14.74 0.58
N THR A 135 -6.90 15.67 0.86
CA THR A 135 -6.57 17.10 0.95
C THR A 135 -5.72 17.46 2.16
N TYR A 136 -5.71 16.61 3.19
CA TYR A 136 -4.90 16.77 4.40
C TYR A 136 -3.56 16.04 4.32
N ALA A 137 -3.37 15.17 3.33
CA ALA A 137 -2.17 14.35 3.23
C ALA A 137 -0.96 15.21 2.82
N ILE A 138 0.16 14.98 3.50
CA ILE A 138 1.45 15.62 3.24
C ILE A 138 2.54 14.57 3.06
N ASN A 139 3.66 14.94 2.45
CA ASN A 139 4.81 14.05 2.37
C ASN A 139 5.56 14.06 3.71
N VAL A 140 5.39 12.99 4.49
CA VAL A 140 5.96 12.88 5.85
C VAL A 140 7.47 12.63 5.87
N GLN A 141 8.07 12.21 4.75
CA GLN A 141 9.52 11.99 4.65
C GLN A 141 10.26 13.25 4.18
N ASN A 142 9.64 14.03 3.31
CA ASN A 142 10.20 15.26 2.78
C ASN A 142 9.11 16.35 2.67
N PRO A 143 9.00 17.24 3.68
CA PRO A 143 8.01 18.32 3.68
C PRO A 143 8.14 19.31 2.52
N ASP A 144 9.29 19.39 1.84
CA ASP A 144 9.48 20.26 0.66
C ASP A 144 8.75 19.72 -0.58
N ILE A 145 8.38 18.43 -0.58
CA ILE A 145 7.55 17.85 -1.64
C ILE A 145 6.09 18.27 -1.41
N SER A 146 5.69 19.30 -2.14
CA SER A 146 4.35 19.93 -2.03
C SER A 146 3.17 19.04 -2.46
N SER A 147 3.42 17.94 -3.17
CA SER A 147 2.39 17.05 -3.67
C SER A 147 2.68 15.60 -3.32
N VAL A 148 1.80 14.98 -2.54
CA VAL A 148 1.85 13.54 -2.20
C VAL A 148 1.81 12.61 -3.43
N LYS A 149 1.40 13.11 -4.60
CA LYS A 149 1.47 12.35 -5.86
C LYS A 149 2.91 12.15 -6.36
N THR A 150 3.86 12.98 -5.94
CA THR A 150 5.26 12.84 -6.32
C THR A 150 5.81 11.60 -5.62
N ARG A 151 6.09 10.55 -6.41
CA ARG A 151 6.57 9.29 -5.86
C ARG A 151 7.98 9.44 -5.33
N MET A 152 8.23 8.85 -4.16
CA MET A 152 9.54 8.74 -3.57
C MET A 152 9.77 7.28 -3.19
N PHE A 153 10.91 6.75 -3.60
CA PHE A 153 11.28 5.39 -3.24
C PHE A 153 11.72 5.35 -1.77
N VAL A 154 11.16 4.43 -1.00
CA VAL A 154 11.56 4.15 0.38
C VAL A 154 11.76 2.64 0.50
N GLY A 155 12.98 2.22 0.82
CA GLY A 155 13.32 0.81 0.92
C GLY A 155 14.77 0.59 1.31
N ILE A 156 15.16 -0.68 1.41
CA ILE A 156 16.53 -1.11 1.67
C ILE A 156 17.16 -1.64 0.39
N CYS A 157 18.48 -1.49 0.26
CA CYS A 157 19.21 -2.00 -0.89
C CYS A 157 19.27 -3.53 -0.85
N TYR A 158 18.79 -4.15 -1.93
CA TYR A 158 18.94 -5.57 -2.27
C TYR A 158 19.58 -5.66 -3.65
N THR A 159 19.91 -6.86 -4.11
CA THR A 159 20.52 -7.03 -5.43
C THR A 159 19.55 -6.61 -6.56
N LYS A 160 20.12 -6.27 -7.71
CA LYS A 160 19.33 -5.96 -8.92
C LYS A 160 18.41 -7.13 -9.29
N ASP A 161 18.91 -8.36 -9.20
CA ASP A 161 18.17 -9.57 -9.55
C ASP A 161 16.96 -9.78 -8.62
N GLU A 162 17.12 -9.57 -7.31
CA GLU A 162 16.00 -9.64 -6.35
C GLU A 162 14.92 -8.58 -6.66
N TYR A 163 15.31 -7.35 -7.03
CA TYR A 163 14.36 -6.33 -7.46
C TYR A 163 13.69 -6.69 -8.79
N GLN A 164 14.44 -7.22 -9.76
CA GLN A 164 13.92 -7.61 -11.07
C GLN A 164 12.86 -8.72 -10.96
N GLU A 165 13.06 -9.69 -10.06
CA GLU A 165 12.07 -10.73 -9.81
C GLU A 165 10.73 -10.12 -9.33
N ILE A 166 10.78 -9.16 -8.40
CA ILE A 166 9.57 -8.51 -7.90
C ILE A 166 8.97 -7.58 -8.95
N VAL A 167 9.77 -6.79 -9.67
CA VAL A 167 9.31 -5.94 -10.78
C VAL A 167 8.53 -6.77 -11.80
N LYS A 168 9.04 -7.95 -12.18
CA LYS A 168 8.35 -8.86 -13.10
C LYS A 168 6.96 -9.24 -12.58
N ARG A 169 6.81 -9.56 -11.28
CA ARG A 169 5.50 -9.85 -10.67
C ARG A 169 4.54 -8.67 -10.77
N PHE A 170 5.00 -7.43 -10.56
CA PHE A 170 4.17 -6.23 -10.74
C PHE A 170 3.76 -6.00 -12.20
N SER A 171 4.66 -6.25 -13.15
CA SER A 171 4.38 -6.15 -14.59
C SER A 171 3.35 -7.20 -15.04
N GLU A 172 3.47 -8.44 -14.57
CA GLU A 172 2.51 -9.52 -14.85
C GLU A 172 1.09 -9.21 -14.33
N LYS A 173 0.97 -8.38 -13.28
CA LYS A 173 -0.31 -7.97 -12.68
C LYS A 173 -0.90 -6.68 -13.26
N LYS A 174 -0.25 -6.06 -14.23
CA LYS A 174 -0.65 -4.78 -14.83
C LYS A 174 -2.08 -4.76 -15.36
N ASP A 175 -2.48 -5.77 -16.11
CA ASP A 175 -3.81 -5.83 -16.72
C ASP A 175 -4.91 -6.10 -15.69
N GLU A 176 -4.64 -6.94 -14.70
CA GLU A 176 -5.55 -7.24 -13.59
C GLU A 176 -5.80 -5.98 -12.75
N ILE A 177 -4.74 -5.23 -12.42
CA ILE A 177 -4.79 -3.95 -11.73
C ILE A 177 -5.64 -2.92 -12.49
N ASN A 178 -5.36 -2.74 -13.79
CA ASN A 178 -6.09 -1.77 -14.62
C ASN A 178 -7.56 -2.15 -14.77
N THR A 179 -7.85 -3.44 -14.94
CA THR A 179 -9.21 -3.97 -15.00
C THR A 179 -9.99 -3.66 -13.72
N LEU A 180 -9.39 -3.93 -12.55
CA LEU A 180 -10.00 -3.64 -11.25
C LEU A 180 -10.39 -2.15 -11.13
N ILE A 181 -9.47 -1.24 -11.50
CA ILE A 181 -9.72 0.21 -11.42
C ILE A 181 -10.85 0.64 -12.38
N ASN A 182 -10.78 0.20 -13.63
CA ASN A 182 -11.72 0.63 -14.66
C ASN A 182 -13.14 0.12 -14.38
N ASN A 183 -13.27 -1.10 -13.85
CA ASN A 183 -14.56 -1.73 -13.56
C ASN A 183 -15.17 -1.28 -12.23
N PHE A 184 -14.47 -0.50 -11.40
CA PHE A 184 -15.00 -0.08 -10.10
C PHE A 184 -16.02 1.07 -10.21
N GLU A 185 -17.29 0.74 -10.41
CA GLU A 185 -18.40 1.66 -10.76
C GLU A 185 -18.59 2.87 -9.83
N LEU A 186 -18.25 2.74 -8.54
CA LEU A 186 -18.48 3.79 -7.54
C LEU A 186 -17.50 4.98 -7.65
N LEU A 187 -16.41 4.82 -8.39
CA LEU A 187 -15.52 5.93 -8.71
C LEU A 187 -16.01 6.73 -9.91
N GLU A 188 -15.89 8.05 -9.82
CA GLU A 188 -16.18 8.93 -10.94
C GLU A 188 -15.22 8.69 -12.11
N THR A 189 -15.70 8.83 -13.34
CA THR A 189 -14.91 8.66 -14.57
C THR A 189 -13.63 9.49 -14.57
N LYS A 190 -13.68 10.75 -14.10
CA LYS A 190 -12.50 11.61 -14.00
C LYS A 190 -11.49 11.07 -12.97
N THR A 191 -11.98 10.58 -11.84
CA THR A 191 -11.15 9.97 -10.79
C THR A 191 -10.49 8.71 -11.31
N LYS A 192 -11.25 7.80 -11.94
CA LYS A 192 -10.74 6.59 -12.61
C LYS A 192 -9.61 6.91 -13.57
N LYS A 193 -9.85 7.81 -14.53
CA LYS A 193 -8.83 8.21 -15.52
C LYS A 193 -7.54 8.70 -14.84
N ARG A 194 -7.67 9.51 -13.80
CA ARG A 194 -6.51 10.04 -13.06
C ARG A 194 -5.72 8.92 -12.37
N ILE A 195 -6.39 8.02 -11.65
CA ILE A 195 -5.69 6.94 -10.93
C ILE A 195 -5.13 5.87 -11.89
N SER A 196 -5.83 5.56 -12.99
CA SER A 196 -5.31 4.67 -14.03
C SER A 196 -4.05 5.26 -14.66
N ASN A 197 -4.05 6.55 -15.00
CA ASN A 197 -2.85 7.22 -15.49
C ASN A 197 -1.71 7.16 -14.46
N TYR A 198 -2.02 7.44 -13.19
CA TYR A 198 -1.03 7.38 -12.13
C TYR A 198 -0.36 6.01 -12.05
N ILE A 199 -1.12 4.91 -12.06
CA ILE A 199 -0.58 3.55 -12.05
C ILE A 199 0.16 3.22 -13.34
N ASN A 200 -0.36 3.63 -14.51
CA ASN A 200 0.30 3.39 -15.78
C ASN A 200 1.66 4.10 -15.87
N ASP A 201 1.81 5.28 -15.26
CA ASP A 201 3.10 5.96 -15.18
C ASP A 201 4.11 5.17 -14.33
N PHE A 202 3.66 4.53 -13.24
CA PHE A 202 4.50 3.61 -12.46
C PHE A 202 4.89 2.37 -13.27
N GLN A 203 3.92 1.76 -13.98
CA GLN A 203 4.18 0.58 -14.80
C GLN A 203 5.24 0.87 -15.87
N LYS A 204 5.11 2.00 -16.58
CA LYS A 204 6.12 2.46 -17.56
C LYS A 204 7.48 2.70 -16.92
N LEU A 205 7.52 3.20 -15.69
CA LEU A 205 8.75 3.48 -14.96
C LEU A 205 9.50 2.20 -14.61
N ILE A 206 8.81 1.20 -14.05
CA ILE A 206 9.47 -0.05 -13.62
C ILE A 206 9.87 -0.95 -14.78
N GLU A 207 9.25 -0.77 -15.96
CA GLU A 207 9.61 -1.47 -17.21
C GLU A 207 10.90 -0.91 -17.85
N GLN A 208 11.48 0.20 -17.34
CA GLN A 208 12.72 0.75 -17.87
C GLN A 208 13.93 -0.14 -17.52
N PRO A 209 14.84 -0.44 -18.48
CA PRO A 209 16.01 -1.31 -18.23
C PRO A 209 16.96 -0.83 -17.13
N ASP A 210 16.98 0.49 -16.90
CA ASP A 210 17.80 1.20 -15.92
C ASP A 210 17.00 1.66 -14.69
N PHE A 211 15.79 1.13 -14.50
CA PHE A 211 14.92 1.45 -13.37
C PHE A 211 15.67 1.29 -12.03
N TYR A 212 16.36 0.17 -11.85
CA TYR A 212 17.09 -0.11 -10.61
C TYR A 212 18.19 0.93 -10.37
N GLU A 213 19.02 1.19 -11.38
CA GLU A 213 20.16 2.11 -11.32
C GLU A 213 19.72 3.55 -11.05
N LYS A 214 18.59 3.99 -11.62
CA LYS A 214 18.14 5.38 -11.54
C LYS A 214 17.18 5.67 -10.39
N HIS A 215 16.37 4.70 -10.00
CA HIS A 215 15.23 4.94 -9.09
C HIS A 215 15.27 4.14 -7.80
N VAL A 216 16.05 3.06 -7.73
CA VAL A 216 16.21 2.26 -6.51
C VAL A 216 17.56 2.52 -5.86
N LEU A 217 18.65 2.23 -6.58
CA LEU A 217 20.01 2.28 -6.05
C LEU A 217 20.41 3.62 -5.42
N PRO A 218 20.05 4.79 -5.98
CA PRO A 218 20.44 6.09 -5.39
C PRO A 218 19.65 6.45 -4.13
N LEU A 219 18.51 5.78 -3.88
CA LEU A 219 17.54 6.15 -2.85
C LEU A 219 17.36 5.09 -1.76
N CYS A 220 17.78 3.85 -2.02
CA CYS A 220 17.68 2.77 -1.06
C CYS A 220 18.63 3.00 0.13
N LYS A 221 18.22 2.55 1.32
CA LYS A 221 19.04 2.63 2.52
C LYS A 221 19.95 1.39 2.61
N ASN A 222 21.23 1.59 2.92
CA ASN A 222 22.15 0.47 3.12
C ASN A 222 21.97 -0.16 4.51
N PHE A 223 22.37 -1.43 4.66
CA PHE A 223 22.27 -2.19 5.91
C PHE A 223 22.92 -1.52 7.14
N ASN A 224 23.89 -0.62 6.89
CA ASN A 224 24.69 0.08 7.89
C ASN A 224 24.26 1.53 8.15
N SER A 225 23.15 1.98 7.55
CA SER A 225 22.57 3.28 7.89
C SER A 225 21.84 3.13 9.23
N ASN A 226 22.47 3.63 10.29
CA ASN A 226 22.03 3.54 11.69
C ASN A 226 20.58 3.94 11.91
#